data_AF-A0A7Y4VK74-F1
#
_entry.id   AF-A0A7Y4VK74-F1
#
_cell.length_a   1.000
_cell.length_b   1.000
_cell.length_c   1.000
_cell.angle_alpha   90.00
_cell.angle_beta   90.00
_cell.angle_gamma   90.00
#
_symmetry.space_group_name_H-M   'P 1'
#
loop_
_entity.id
_entity.type
_entity.pdbx_description
1 polymer ?
#
loop_
_entity_poly.entity_id
_entity_poly.type
_entity_poly.pdbx_seq_one_letter_code
_entity_poly.pdbx_strand_id
1 'polypeptide(L)'
;MKKLILLMFTLTITLYASLLRGQSHETQQLILNWEKLQTLEKMLDNMYMGYKILDKGYNTIKKIAEGDYSIHQAFLDGLMAVNPSVRNYKRIPFIIEYQKLLIAEYKRALSRFKNDPNLTIDEIFYIESVYKFIIQASVRNLDDLAMIITATKLRMSDDERMRAIDNIFYDMENRMVFLRGFNNDTRLLAIQRAFANNDQQTVKKLYGTN
;
A
#
# COMPACT_ATOMS: atom_id res chain seq x y z
N MET A 1 12.61 -41.54 -69.54
CA MET A 1 13.89 -41.36 -68.82
C MET A 1 14.11 -39.89 -68.41
N LYS A 2 14.40 -38.96 -69.33
CA LYS A 2 14.65 -37.53 -69.00
C LYS A 2 13.50 -36.81 -68.28
N LYS A 3 12.24 -37.06 -68.69
CA LYS A 3 11.04 -36.46 -68.04
C LYS A 3 10.81 -36.97 -66.60
N LEU A 4 11.21 -38.20 -66.28
CA LEU A 4 11.09 -38.76 -64.92
C LEU A 4 12.13 -38.16 -63.96
N ILE A 5 13.36 -37.95 -64.45
CA ILE A 5 14.44 -37.32 -63.67
C ILE A 5 14.07 -35.86 -63.34
N LEU A 6 13.50 -35.13 -64.30
CA LEU A 6 13.04 -33.76 -64.09
C LEU A 6 11.92 -33.67 -63.03
N LEU A 7 10.99 -34.63 -63.05
CA LEU A 7 9.86 -34.70 -62.12
C LEU A 7 10.29 -35.07 -60.70
N MET A 8 11.27 -35.98 -60.56
CA MET A 8 11.91 -36.24 -59.26
C MET A 8 12.66 -35.03 -58.72
N PHE A 9 13.35 -34.27 -59.58
CA PHE A 9 14.07 -33.07 -59.17
C PHE A 9 13.14 -31.93 -58.73
N THR A 10 11.98 -31.78 -59.39
CA THR A 10 10.96 -30.83 -58.92
C THR A 10 10.33 -31.25 -57.60
N LEU A 11 10.11 -32.56 -57.40
CA LEU A 11 9.52 -33.09 -56.17
C LEU A 11 10.46 -32.88 -54.96
N THR A 12 11.75 -33.11 -55.15
CA THR A 12 12.75 -32.87 -54.10
C THR A 12 12.85 -31.38 -53.75
N ILE A 13 12.87 -30.48 -54.73
CA ILE A 13 12.88 -29.02 -54.47
C ILE A 13 11.63 -28.60 -53.68
N THR A 14 10.45 -29.11 -54.02
CA THR A 14 9.22 -28.78 -53.28
C THR A 14 9.23 -29.30 -51.85
N LEU A 15 9.80 -30.48 -51.60
CA LEU A 15 9.94 -31.06 -50.26
C LEU A 15 10.93 -30.27 -49.38
N TYR A 16 12.07 -29.85 -49.95
CA TYR A 16 13.04 -28.98 -49.25
C TYR A 16 12.45 -27.60 -48.93
N ALA A 17 11.64 -27.02 -49.83
CA ALA A 17 10.98 -25.74 -49.59
C ALA A 17 9.95 -25.79 -48.45
N SER A 18 9.24 -26.91 -48.28
CA SER A 18 8.31 -27.10 -47.14
C SER A 18 9.02 -27.24 -45.79
N LEU A 19 10.19 -27.89 -45.75
CA LEU A 19 10.99 -28.03 -44.52
C LEU A 19 11.53 -26.68 -44.03
N LEU A 20 11.99 -25.82 -44.95
CA LEU A 20 12.49 -24.47 -44.63
C LEU A 20 11.40 -23.55 -44.04
N ARG A 21 10.15 -23.68 -44.50
CA ARG A 21 9.00 -22.91 -43.97
C ARG A 21 8.64 -23.31 -42.54
N GLY A 22 8.69 -24.61 -42.21
CA GLY A 22 8.47 -25.08 -40.84
C GLY A 22 9.49 -24.53 -39.85
N GLN A 23 10.76 -24.54 -40.24
CA GLN A 23 11.87 -24.02 -39.43
C GLN A 23 11.78 -22.51 -39.17
N SER A 24 11.26 -21.74 -40.14
CA SER A 24 11.03 -20.30 -39.99
C SER A 24 9.88 -19.97 -39.00
N HIS A 25 8.88 -20.83 -38.90
CA HIS A 25 7.77 -20.64 -37.96
C HIS A 25 8.16 -20.98 -36.53
N GLU A 26 8.89 -22.08 -36.32
CA GLU A 26 9.41 -22.47 -35.00
C GLU A 26 10.36 -21.41 -34.44
N THR A 27 11.24 -20.84 -35.27
CA THR A 27 12.15 -19.76 -34.85
C THR A 27 11.40 -18.48 -34.46
N GLN A 28 10.35 -18.09 -35.17
CA GLN A 28 9.48 -16.97 -34.78
C GLN A 28 8.80 -17.23 -33.43
N GLN A 29 8.29 -18.45 -33.22
CA GLN A 29 7.63 -18.81 -31.97
C GLN A 29 8.60 -18.85 -30.78
N LEU A 30 9.84 -19.31 -30.99
CA LEU A 30 10.91 -19.27 -29.99
C LEU A 30 11.28 -17.82 -29.60
N ILE A 31 11.40 -16.90 -30.55
CA ILE A 31 11.65 -15.48 -30.28
C ILE A 31 10.52 -14.89 -29.44
N LEU A 32 9.26 -15.14 -29.83
CA LEU A 32 8.09 -14.67 -29.07
C LEU A 32 8.04 -15.25 -27.65
N ASN A 33 8.36 -16.54 -27.49
CA ASN A 33 8.40 -17.18 -26.18
C ASN A 33 9.54 -16.61 -25.31
N TRP A 34 10.68 -16.28 -25.89
CA TRP A 34 11.79 -15.63 -25.20
C TRP A 34 11.44 -14.21 -24.75
N GLU A 35 10.77 -13.41 -25.59
CA GLU A 35 10.27 -12.07 -25.20
C GLU A 35 9.24 -12.15 -24.06
N LYS A 36 8.33 -13.13 -24.12
CA LYS A 36 7.37 -13.40 -23.03
C LYS A 36 8.10 -13.78 -21.74
N LEU A 37 9.10 -14.65 -21.83
CA LEU A 37 9.88 -15.07 -20.66
C LEU A 37 10.61 -13.88 -20.02
N GLN A 38 11.29 -13.05 -20.80
CA GLN A 38 11.93 -11.84 -20.30
C GLN A 38 10.94 -10.87 -19.65
N THR A 39 9.75 -10.74 -20.24
CA THR A 39 8.69 -9.90 -19.68
C THR A 39 8.23 -10.43 -18.32
N LEU A 40 8.04 -11.75 -18.21
CA LEU A 40 7.67 -12.41 -16.95
C LEU A 40 8.77 -12.30 -15.89
N GLU A 41 10.04 -12.45 -16.27
CA GLU A 41 11.18 -12.26 -15.37
C GLU A 41 11.23 -10.83 -14.82
N LYS A 42 11.06 -9.82 -15.69
CA LYS A 42 11.02 -8.41 -15.27
C LYS A 42 9.82 -8.13 -14.37
N MET A 43 8.65 -8.72 -14.65
CA MET A 43 7.49 -8.62 -13.78
C MET A 43 7.77 -9.25 -12.41
N LEU A 44 8.40 -10.42 -12.35
CA LEU A 44 8.76 -11.08 -11.11
C LEU A 44 9.74 -10.25 -10.28
N ASP A 45 10.77 -9.68 -10.90
CA ASP A 45 11.74 -8.81 -10.22
C ASP A 45 11.06 -7.56 -9.66
N ASN A 46 10.20 -6.92 -10.45
CA ASN A 46 9.38 -5.79 -10.00
C ASN A 46 8.46 -6.17 -8.83
N MET A 47 7.85 -7.34 -8.86
CA MET A 47 7.00 -7.85 -7.77
C MET A 47 7.82 -8.12 -6.50
N TYR A 48 9.01 -8.70 -6.64
CA TYR A 48 9.91 -8.99 -5.52
C TYR A 48 10.43 -7.70 -4.86
N MET A 49 10.86 -6.73 -5.68
CA MET A 49 11.26 -5.40 -5.21
C MET A 49 10.07 -4.66 -4.58
N GLY A 50 8.90 -4.77 -5.20
CA GLY A 50 7.61 -4.37 -4.66
C GLY A 50 7.40 -4.85 -3.23
N TYR A 51 7.41 -6.16 -3.06
CA TYR A 51 7.25 -6.83 -1.77
C TYR A 51 8.29 -6.37 -0.73
N LYS A 52 9.57 -6.29 -1.11
CA LYS A 52 10.65 -5.91 -0.18
C LYS A 52 10.50 -4.48 0.34
N ILE A 53 10.11 -3.54 -0.53
CA ILE A 53 9.86 -2.16 -0.11
C ILE A 53 8.60 -2.10 0.76
N LEU A 54 7.55 -2.84 0.42
CA LEU A 54 6.32 -2.91 1.22
C LEU A 54 6.56 -3.50 2.62
N ASP A 55 7.39 -4.54 2.72
CA ASP A 55 7.77 -5.12 4.02
C ASP A 55 8.59 -4.11 4.84
N LYS A 56 9.56 -3.44 4.22
CA LYS A 56 10.36 -2.41 4.89
C LYS A 56 9.51 -1.21 5.31
N GLY A 57 8.60 -0.76 4.46
CA GLY A 57 7.67 0.34 4.70
C GLY A 57 6.76 0.04 5.88
N TYR A 58 6.11 -1.13 5.86
CA TYR A 58 5.30 -1.63 6.98
C TYR A 58 6.08 -1.68 8.29
N ASN A 59 7.26 -2.30 8.29
CA ASN A 59 8.09 -2.41 9.49
C ASN A 59 8.55 -1.04 10.01
N THR A 60 8.78 -0.07 9.13
CA THR A 60 9.11 1.31 9.51
C THR A 60 7.93 1.98 10.21
N ILE A 61 6.73 1.92 9.61
CA ILE A 61 5.52 2.51 10.20
C ILE A 61 5.21 1.81 11.53
N LYS A 62 5.34 0.48 11.60
CA LYS A 62 5.15 -0.29 12.83
C LYS A 62 6.09 0.18 13.94
N LYS A 63 7.39 0.36 13.66
CA LYS A 63 8.35 0.84 14.67
C LYS A 63 8.01 2.22 15.20
N ILE A 64 7.64 3.16 14.32
CA ILE A 64 7.23 4.51 14.71
C ILE A 64 5.94 4.45 15.53
N ALA A 65 4.95 3.70 15.05
CA ALA A 65 3.65 3.58 15.68
C ALA A 65 3.72 2.91 17.06
N GLU A 66 4.47 1.82 17.22
CA GLU A 66 4.52 1.05 18.46
C GLU A 66 5.58 1.55 19.44
N GLY A 67 6.76 1.94 18.94
CA GLY A 67 7.89 2.36 19.76
C GLY A 67 7.63 3.69 20.46
N ASP A 68 7.35 4.74 19.70
CA ASP A 68 7.13 6.08 20.27
C ASP A 68 5.86 6.11 21.10
N TYR A 69 4.80 5.41 20.64
CA TYR A 69 3.56 5.34 21.40
C TYR A 69 3.73 4.71 22.79
N SER A 70 4.49 3.62 22.90
CA SER A 70 4.80 2.97 24.18
C SER A 70 5.44 3.95 25.17
N ILE A 71 6.41 4.74 24.69
CA ILE A 71 7.12 5.73 25.50
C ILE A 71 6.17 6.84 25.95
N HIS A 72 5.39 7.39 25.02
CA HIS A 72 4.41 8.43 25.35
C HIS A 72 3.32 7.93 26.29
N GLN A 73 2.84 6.69 26.11
CA GLN A 73 1.84 6.12 26.99
C GLN A 73 2.39 6.00 28.42
N ALA A 74 3.56 5.38 28.60
CA ALA A 74 4.16 5.24 29.93
C ALA A 74 4.43 6.60 30.58
N PHE A 75 4.90 7.58 29.81
CA PHE A 75 5.14 8.94 30.28
C PHE A 75 3.84 9.65 30.70
N LEU A 76 2.81 9.61 29.86
CA LEU A 76 1.52 10.25 30.11
C LEU A 76 0.79 9.60 31.29
N ASP A 77 0.84 8.27 31.40
CA ASP A 77 0.28 7.53 32.54
C ASP A 77 0.97 7.95 33.85
N GLY A 78 2.31 8.06 33.84
CA GLY A 78 3.08 8.56 34.98
C GLY A 78 2.70 9.99 35.36
N LEU A 79 2.53 10.89 34.38
CA LEU A 79 2.17 12.28 34.66
C LEU A 79 0.74 12.43 35.18
N MET A 80 -0.22 11.66 34.65
CA MET A 80 -1.60 11.62 35.14
C MET A 80 -1.68 11.11 36.58
N ALA A 81 -0.75 10.25 37.01
CA ALA A 81 -0.69 9.76 38.39
C ALA A 81 -0.27 10.85 39.39
N VAL A 82 0.55 11.82 38.97
CA VAL A 82 1.16 12.81 39.88
C VAL A 82 0.60 14.23 39.75
N ASN A 83 -0.05 14.60 38.64
CA ASN A 83 -0.54 15.96 38.39
C ASN A 83 -2.08 16.01 38.22
N PRO A 84 -2.82 16.50 39.24
CA PRO A 84 -4.28 16.58 39.22
C PRO A 84 -4.85 17.46 38.08
N SER A 85 -4.17 18.55 37.72
CA SER A 85 -4.64 19.47 36.68
C SER A 85 -4.58 18.82 35.29
N VAL A 86 -3.54 18.03 35.02
CA VAL A 86 -3.40 17.24 33.78
C VAL A 86 -4.41 16.11 33.78
N ARG A 87 -4.51 15.37 34.89
CA ARG A 87 -5.47 14.26 35.06
C ARG A 87 -6.92 14.67 34.82
N ASN A 88 -7.31 15.86 35.26
CA ASN A 88 -8.68 16.35 35.17
C ASN A 88 -9.00 17.00 33.81
N TYR A 89 -8.01 17.21 32.93
CA TYR A 89 -8.28 17.79 31.62
C TYR A 89 -8.86 16.76 30.66
N LYS A 90 -10.16 16.92 30.36
CA LYS A 90 -10.97 15.91 29.67
C LYS A 90 -10.45 15.48 28.29
N ARG A 91 -9.67 16.32 27.60
CA ARG A 91 -9.22 16.03 26.22
C ARG A 91 -8.01 15.10 26.12
N ILE A 92 -7.19 15.01 27.17
CA ILE A 92 -5.95 14.20 27.14
C ILE A 92 -6.26 12.71 26.92
N PRO A 93 -7.20 12.08 27.64
CA PRO A 93 -7.56 10.69 27.38
C PRO A 93 -8.01 10.43 25.94
N PHE A 94 -8.76 11.35 25.34
CA PHE A 94 -9.21 11.23 23.96
C PHE A 94 -8.07 11.37 22.94
N ILE A 95 -7.07 12.22 23.19
CA ILE A 95 -5.86 12.28 22.35
C ILE A 95 -5.16 10.92 22.31
N ILE A 96 -4.99 10.30 23.49
CA ILE A 96 -4.37 8.97 23.61
C ILE A 96 -5.22 7.91 22.92
N GLU A 97 -6.55 7.98 23.08
CA GLU A 97 -7.49 7.08 22.42
C GLU A 97 -7.44 7.21 20.89
N TYR A 98 -7.41 8.43 20.36
CA TYR A 98 -7.24 8.67 18.92
C TYR A 98 -5.95 8.05 18.39
N GLN A 99 -4.84 8.15 19.11
CA GLN A 99 -3.60 7.48 18.70
C GLN A 99 -3.79 5.95 18.63
N LYS A 100 -4.38 5.34 19.65
CA LYS A 100 -4.64 3.89 19.65
C LYS A 100 -5.51 3.49 18.45
N LEU A 101 -6.58 4.24 18.20
CA LEU A 101 -7.52 3.98 17.12
C LEU A 101 -6.86 4.16 15.74
N LEU A 102 -6.06 5.21 15.53
CA LEU A 102 -5.28 5.43 14.31
C LEU A 102 -4.38 4.21 14.02
N ILE A 103 -3.65 3.74 15.04
CA ILE A 103 -2.75 2.58 14.92
C ILE A 103 -3.53 1.32 14.52
N ALA A 104 -4.64 1.06 15.19
CA ALA A 104 -5.47 -0.12 14.93
C ALA A 104 -6.16 -0.06 13.55
N GLU A 105 -6.62 1.11 13.12
CA GLU A 105 -7.29 1.27 11.82
C GLU A 105 -6.31 1.16 10.65
N TYR A 106 -5.14 1.80 10.69
CA TYR A 106 -4.20 1.69 9.58
C TYR A 106 -3.70 0.25 9.42
N LYS A 107 -3.39 -0.46 10.52
CA LYS A 107 -2.89 -1.84 10.46
C LYS A 107 -3.91 -2.76 9.77
N ARG A 108 -5.17 -2.67 10.19
CA ARG A 108 -6.27 -3.45 9.60
C ARG A 108 -6.48 -3.10 8.13
N ALA A 109 -6.52 -1.80 7.80
CA ALA A 109 -6.74 -1.35 6.44
C ALA A 109 -5.59 -1.73 5.49
N LEU A 110 -4.34 -1.51 5.91
CA LEU A 110 -3.15 -1.85 5.12
C LEU A 110 -3.04 -3.35 4.87
N SER A 111 -3.29 -4.18 5.89
CA SER A 111 -3.30 -5.63 5.74
C SER A 111 -4.36 -6.08 4.71
N ARG A 112 -5.55 -5.48 4.72
CA ARG A 112 -6.58 -5.76 3.71
C ARG A 112 -6.13 -5.33 2.31
N PHE A 113 -5.66 -4.09 2.16
CA PHE A 113 -5.30 -3.55 0.84
C PHE A 113 -4.11 -4.27 0.20
N LYS A 114 -3.10 -4.68 1.00
CA LYS A 114 -1.98 -5.50 0.51
C LYS A 114 -2.40 -6.83 -0.13
N ASN A 115 -3.53 -7.38 0.30
CA ASN A 115 -4.03 -8.66 -0.17
C ASN A 115 -5.17 -8.50 -1.21
N ASP A 116 -5.48 -7.26 -1.62
CA ASP A 116 -6.55 -7.01 -2.60
C ASP A 116 -6.01 -7.10 -4.03
N PRO A 117 -6.47 -8.06 -4.85
CA PRO A 117 -5.98 -8.23 -6.22
C PRO A 117 -6.40 -7.09 -7.16
N ASN A 118 -7.29 -6.19 -6.73
CA ASN A 118 -7.76 -5.06 -7.53
C ASN A 118 -6.93 -3.78 -7.34
N LEU A 119 -5.90 -3.83 -6.49
CA LEU A 119 -4.95 -2.75 -6.27
C LEU A 119 -3.58 -3.11 -6.83
N THR A 120 -2.93 -2.15 -7.48
CA THR A 120 -1.58 -2.32 -8.01
C THR A 120 -0.55 -2.10 -6.91
N ILE A 121 0.67 -2.62 -7.13
CA ILE A 121 1.79 -2.44 -6.18
C ILE A 121 2.07 -0.96 -5.93
N ASP A 122 2.03 -0.12 -6.97
CA ASP A 122 2.26 1.33 -6.87
C ASP A 122 1.18 2.03 -6.03
N GLU A 123 -0.06 1.57 -6.10
CA GLU A 123 -1.14 2.08 -5.26
C GLU A 123 -0.95 1.69 -3.81
N ILE A 124 -0.50 0.45 -3.54
CA ILE A 124 -0.16 0.04 -2.18
C ILE A 124 0.99 0.91 -1.64
N PHE A 125 1.99 1.24 -2.44
CA PHE A 125 3.05 2.17 -2.02
C PHE A 125 2.53 3.55 -1.68
N TYR A 126 1.63 4.08 -2.51
CA TYR A 126 1.01 5.36 -2.23
C TYR A 126 0.23 5.32 -0.91
N ILE A 127 -0.58 4.27 -0.68
CA ILE A 127 -1.32 4.04 0.56
C ILE A 127 -0.38 3.99 1.78
N GLU A 128 0.73 3.25 1.69
CA GLU A 128 1.74 3.22 2.76
C GLU A 128 2.35 4.59 3.05
N SER A 129 2.63 5.38 2.01
CA SER A 129 3.18 6.73 2.16
C SER A 129 2.21 7.67 2.90
N VAL A 130 0.91 7.58 2.59
CA VAL A 130 -0.15 8.34 3.25
C VAL A 130 -0.27 7.92 4.71
N TYR A 131 -0.29 6.62 5.01
CA TYR A 131 -0.31 6.15 6.40
C TYR A 131 0.92 6.59 7.19
N LYS A 132 2.12 6.49 6.59
CA LYS A 132 3.35 6.97 7.22
C LYS A 132 3.24 8.45 7.58
N PHE A 133 2.74 9.28 6.68
CA PHE A 133 2.55 10.70 6.93
C PHE A 133 1.59 10.97 8.10
N ILE A 134 0.42 10.31 8.12
CA ILE A 134 -0.56 10.47 9.20
C ILE A 134 0.02 10.06 10.55
N ILE A 135 0.65 8.88 10.61
CA ILE A 135 1.18 8.31 11.86
C ILE A 135 2.36 9.11 12.40
N GLN A 136 3.29 9.55 11.54
CA GLN A 136 4.38 10.40 11.98
C GLN A 136 3.88 11.73 12.55
N ALA A 137 2.83 12.28 11.96
CA ALA A 137 2.24 13.52 12.44
C ALA A 137 1.44 13.33 13.72
N SER A 138 0.79 12.18 13.92
CA SER A 138 0.09 11.87 15.17
C SER A 138 1.05 11.58 16.33
N VAL A 139 2.24 11.02 16.06
CA VAL A 139 3.31 10.89 17.06
C VAL A 139 3.83 12.27 17.49
N ARG A 140 4.09 13.19 16.53
CA ARG A 140 4.49 14.57 16.87
C ARG A 140 3.47 15.29 17.76
N ASN A 141 2.17 15.05 17.55
CA ASN A 141 1.12 15.57 18.43
C ASN A 141 1.27 15.08 19.88
N LEU A 142 1.79 13.87 20.11
CA LEU A 142 2.08 13.35 21.45
C LEU A 142 3.36 13.93 22.04
N ASP A 143 4.38 14.17 21.23
CA ASP A 143 5.58 14.92 21.64
C ASP A 143 5.21 16.33 22.12
N ASP A 144 4.40 17.04 21.34
CA ASP A 144 3.94 18.39 21.67
C ASP A 144 3.08 18.36 22.95
N LEU A 145 2.20 17.38 23.07
CA LEU A 145 1.40 17.18 24.29
C LEU A 145 2.31 16.99 25.50
N ALA A 146 3.34 16.14 25.40
CA ALA A 146 4.32 15.89 26.45
C ALA A 146 5.09 17.16 26.84
N MET A 147 5.41 18.02 25.87
CA MET A 147 6.06 19.31 26.13
C MET A 147 5.14 20.29 26.85
N ILE A 148 3.87 20.38 26.43
CA ILE A 148 2.88 21.31 26.99
C ILE A 148 2.54 20.96 28.44
N ILE A 149 2.37 19.67 28.74
CA ILE A 149 2.03 19.21 30.10
C ILE A 149 3.22 19.30 31.08
N THR A 150 4.45 19.32 30.59
CA THR A 150 5.66 19.53 31.40
C THR A 150 6.07 20.99 31.54
N ALA A 151 5.50 21.89 30.73
CA ALA A 151 5.83 23.30 30.76
C ALA A 151 5.47 23.95 32.11
N THR A 152 6.44 24.65 32.70
CA THR A 152 6.24 25.39 33.96
C THR A 152 5.35 26.61 33.74
N LYS A 153 4.70 27.10 34.81
CA LYS A 153 3.86 28.31 34.76
C LYS A 153 4.60 29.59 34.34
N LEU A 154 5.93 29.60 34.43
CA LEU A 154 6.76 30.72 33.94
C LEU A 154 6.88 30.76 32.41
N ARG A 155 6.63 29.63 31.73
CA ARG A 155 6.76 29.50 30.27
C ARG A 155 5.43 29.58 29.54
N MET A 156 4.33 29.20 30.20
CA MET A 156 3.01 29.11 29.59
C MET A 156 1.93 29.33 30.64
N SER A 157 0.99 30.23 30.35
CA SER A 157 -0.18 30.45 31.22
C SER A 157 -1.12 29.24 31.20
N ASP A 158 -1.96 29.10 32.22
CA ASP A 158 -2.89 27.96 32.30
C ASP A 158 -3.88 27.97 31.11
N ASP A 159 -4.41 29.13 30.70
CA ASP A 159 -5.30 29.27 29.53
C ASP A 159 -4.63 28.93 28.21
N GLU A 160 -3.39 29.37 28.02
CA GLU A 160 -2.58 29.07 26.84
C GLU A 160 -2.30 27.56 26.75
N ARG A 161 -2.01 26.93 27.89
CA ARG A 161 -1.86 25.47 27.98
C ARG A 161 -3.12 24.74 27.54
N MET A 162 -4.29 25.16 28.03
CA MET A 162 -5.55 24.51 27.66
C MET A 162 -5.84 24.65 26.16
N ARG A 163 -5.63 25.85 25.59
CA ARG A 163 -5.77 26.07 24.14
C ARG A 163 -4.81 25.22 23.31
N ALA A 164 -3.57 25.08 23.75
CA ALA A 164 -2.58 24.24 23.07
C ALA A 164 -2.99 22.76 23.06
N ILE A 165 -3.51 22.24 24.18
CA ILE A 165 -4.06 20.88 24.25
C ILE A 165 -5.29 20.73 23.36
N ASP A 166 -6.16 21.73 23.30
CA ASP A 166 -7.34 21.71 22.44
C ASP A 166 -6.97 21.60 20.96
N ASN A 167 -5.96 22.36 20.52
CA ASN A 167 -5.45 22.29 19.15
C ASN A 167 -4.92 20.88 18.83
N ILE A 168 -4.14 20.28 19.74
CA ILE A 168 -3.64 18.91 19.56
C ILE A 168 -4.79 17.91 19.45
N PHE A 169 -5.82 18.07 20.28
CA PHE A 169 -7.02 17.23 20.22
C PHE A 169 -7.69 17.33 18.85
N TYR A 170 -7.94 18.53 18.34
CA TYR A 170 -8.58 18.72 17.04
C TYR A 170 -7.71 18.20 15.89
N ASP A 171 -6.40 18.35 15.96
CA ASP A 171 -5.50 17.78 14.96
C ASP A 171 -5.54 16.24 14.95
N MET A 172 -5.60 15.60 16.13
CA MET A 172 -5.76 14.15 16.23
C MET A 172 -7.11 13.67 15.68
N GLU A 173 -8.19 14.38 15.99
CA GLU A 173 -9.53 14.10 15.47
C GLU A 173 -9.58 14.23 13.94
N ASN A 174 -9.05 15.33 13.40
CA ASN A 174 -9.00 15.57 11.96
C ASN A 174 -8.22 14.48 11.22
N ARG A 175 -7.10 14.01 11.79
CA ARG A 175 -6.33 12.88 11.25
C ARG A 175 -7.14 11.60 11.23
N MET A 176 -7.91 11.34 12.28
CA MET A 176 -8.79 10.17 12.36
C MET A 176 -9.88 10.21 11.29
N VAL A 177 -10.53 11.36 11.12
CA VAL A 177 -11.55 11.59 10.07
C VAL A 177 -10.93 11.39 8.69
N PHE A 178 -9.77 11.99 8.43
CA PHE A 178 -9.06 11.85 7.17
C PHE A 178 -8.70 10.38 6.88
N LEU A 179 -8.11 9.66 7.85
CA LEU A 179 -7.76 8.25 7.69
C LEU A 179 -8.97 7.41 7.31
N ARG A 180 -10.11 7.62 7.98
CA ARG A 180 -11.36 6.91 7.68
C ARG A 180 -11.90 7.23 6.30
N GLY A 181 -11.89 8.51 5.90
CA GLY A 181 -12.27 8.95 4.56
C GLY A 181 -11.41 8.27 3.49
N PHE A 182 -10.09 8.41 3.62
CA PHE A 182 -9.12 7.77 2.72
C PHE A 182 -9.32 6.25 2.59
N ASN A 183 -9.54 5.56 3.72
CA ASN A 183 -9.82 4.13 3.74
C ASN A 183 -11.11 3.75 3.02
N ASN A 184 -12.15 4.58 3.16
CA ASN A 184 -13.44 4.35 2.49
C ASN A 184 -13.32 4.55 0.98
N ASP A 185 -12.64 5.61 0.56
CA ASP A 185 -12.41 5.91 -0.86
C ASP A 185 -11.58 4.82 -1.53
N THR A 186 -10.49 4.40 -0.88
CA THR A 186 -9.64 3.29 -1.36
C THR A 186 -10.43 1.99 -1.48
N ARG A 187 -11.28 1.68 -0.50
CA ARG A 187 -12.15 0.50 -0.54
C ARG A 187 -13.17 0.59 -1.68
N LEU A 188 -13.76 1.76 -1.90
CA LEU A 188 -14.73 1.97 -2.98
C LEU A 188 -14.08 1.74 -4.35
N LEU A 189 -12.87 2.27 -4.56
CA LEU A 189 -12.10 2.05 -5.77
C LEU A 189 -11.84 0.56 -6.03
N ALA A 190 -11.39 -0.17 -5.01
CA ALA A 190 -11.14 -1.60 -5.12
C ALA A 190 -12.40 -2.40 -5.49
N ILE A 191 -13.53 -2.06 -4.86
CA ILE A 191 -14.84 -2.67 -5.17
C ILE A 191 -15.28 -2.38 -6.61
N GLN A 192 -15.17 -1.13 -7.07
CA GLN A 192 -15.52 -0.75 -8.44
C GLN A 192 -14.70 -1.53 -9.48
N ARG A 193 -13.41 -1.72 -9.22
CA ARG A 193 -12.53 -2.52 -10.08
C ARG A 193 -12.86 -4.01 -10.06
N ALA A 194 -13.21 -4.55 -8.89
CA ALA A 194 -13.66 -5.94 -8.78
C ALA A 194 -14.92 -6.18 -9.64
N PHE A 195 -15.88 -5.26 -9.62
CA PHE A 195 -17.06 -5.32 -10.50
C PHE A 195 -16.67 -5.24 -11.98
N ALA A 196 -15.86 -4.26 -12.37
CA ALA A 196 -15.44 -4.09 -13.76
C ALA A 196 -14.69 -5.33 -14.30
N ASN A 197 -13.82 -5.94 -13.49
CA ASN A 197 -13.09 -7.15 -13.84
C ASN A 197 -14.03 -8.36 -14.01
N ASN A 198 -15.03 -8.50 -13.13
CA ASN A 198 -16.03 -9.57 -13.24
C ASN A 198 -16.94 -9.39 -14.46
N ASP A 199 -17.36 -8.16 -14.76
CA ASP A 199 -18.18 -7.86 -15.93
C ASP A 199 -17.40 -8.16 -17.22
N GLN A 200 -16.13 -7.75 -17.29
CA GLN A 200 -15.27 -8.06 -18.43
C GLN A 200 -15.10 -9.58 -18.63
N GLN A 201 -14.91 -10.34 -17.56
CA GLN A 201 -14.83 -11.80 -17.62
C GLN A 201 -16.16 -12.42 -18.10
N THR A 202 -17.28 -11.90 -17.63
CA THR A 202 -18.62 -12.35 -18.05
C THR A 202 -18.83 -12.10 -19.55
N VAL A 203 -18.52 -10.90 -20.03
CA VAL A 203 -18.61 -10.55 -21.46
C VAL A 203 -17.71 -11.45 -22.30
N LYS A 204 -16.46 -11.68 -21.90
CA LYS A 204 -15.55 -12.60 -22.62
C LYS A 204 -16.11 -14.02 -22.70
N LYS A 205 -16.71 -14.53 -21.63
CA LYS A 205 -17.35 -15.86 -21.61
C LYS A 205 -18.58 -15.93 -22.52
N LEU A 206 -19.38 -14.86 -22.56
CA LEU A 206 -20.61 -14.80 -23.36
C LEU A 206 -20.33 -14.67 -24.86
N TYR A 207 -19.32 -13.89 -25.24
CA TYR A 207 -19.04 -13.56 -26.65
C TYR A 207 -17.84 -14.31 -27.25
N GLY A 208 -17.12 -15.13 -26.47
CA GLY A 208 -16.05 -16.00 -26.98
C GLY A 208 -14.84 -15.27 -27.58
N THR A 209 -14.72 -13.96 -27.35
CA THR A 209 -13.60 -13.17 -27.85
C THR A 209 -12.38 -13.38 -26.94
N ASN A 210 -11.42 -14.17 -27.43
CA ASN A 210 -10.06 -14.26 -26.86
C ASN A 210 -9.29 -12.95 -27.07
#